data_AF-A0A926GD70-F1
#
_entry.id   AF-A0A926GD70-F1
#
_cell.length_a   1.000
_cell.length_b   1.000
_cell.length_c   1.000
_cell.angle_alpha   90.00
_cell.angle_beta   90.00
_cell.angle_gamma   90.00
#
_symmetry.space_group_name_H-M   'P 1'
#
loop_
_entity.id
_entity.type
_entity.pdbx_description
1 polymer ?
#
loop_
_entity_poly.entity_id
_entity_poly.type
_entity_poly.pdbx_seq_one_letter_code
_entity_poly.pdbx_strand_id
1 'polypeptide(L)'
;MHPDYSDFLDRIPEAPQWWFNGVPRYNPFSPLDLSVRPREVGLALVRCQDCGTEFSIGIEPTLFAEGSMFDQIALDHFNYDDPPRHASPDGSRCAGETMGATPICLLEAWQWESEAMDFVRQPQLEGPIVIPEYRVHRWLAAVGSASRPSIEVVGPDN
;
A
#
# COMPACT_ATOMS: atom_id res chain seq x y z
N MET A 1 -0.10 1.77 -14.19
CA MET A 1 0.21 0.46 -14.77
C MET A 1 1.71 0.15 -14.62
N HIS A 2 2.03 -0.94 -13.91
CA HIS A 2 3.40 -1.41 -13.69
C HIS A 2 3.97 -2.24 -14.87
N PRO A 3 5.31 -2.34 -15.01
CA PRO A 3 5.95 -3.22 -15.99
C PRO A 3 5.59 -4.69 -15.79
N ASP A 4 5.63 -5.46 -16.88
CA ASP A 4 5.45 -6.91 -16.88
C ASP A 4 6.79 -7.62 -16.64
N TYR A 5 6.84 -8.42 -15.57
CA TYR A 5 8.01 -9.22 -15.19
C TYR A 5 7.75 -10.73 -15.29
N SER A 6 6.70 -11.16 -16.01
CA SER A 6 6.37 -12.59 -16.17
C SER A 6 7.56 -13.43 -16.66
N ASP A 7 8.39 -12.90 -17.55
CA ASP A 7 9.59 -13.56 -18.04
C ASP A 7 10.66 -13.85 -16.97
N PHE A 8 10.71 -13.04 -15.92
CA PHE A 8 11.55 -13.26 -14.74
C PHE A 8 10.85 -14.14 -13.70
N LEU A 9 9.58 -13.87 -13.42
CA LEU A 9 8.79 -14.59 -12.42
C LEU A 9 8.65 -16.08 -12.78
N ASP A 10 8.49 -16.40 -14.06
CA ASP A 10 8.40 -17.79 -14.54
C ASP A 10 9.72 -18.57 -14.39
N ARG A 11 10.84 -17.88 -14.19
CA ARG A 11 12.19 -18.48 -14.09
C ARG A 11 12.70 -18.63 -12.67
N ILE A 12 12.12 -17.90 -11.73
CA ILE A 12 12.53 -17.91 -10.32
C ILE A 12 11.44 -18.62 -9.53
N PRO A 13 11.69 -19.85 -9.03
CA PRO A 13 10.65 -20.65 -8.37
C PRO A 13 10.21 -20.07 -7.03
N GLU A 14 11.07 -19.29 -6.37
CA GLU A 14 10.72 -18.58 -5.15
C GLU A 14 9.77 -17.42 -5.47
N ALA A 15 8.78 -17.18 -4.61
CA ALA A 15 7.99 -15.96 -4.70
C ALA A 15 8.82 -14.73 -4.28
N PRO A 16 8.59 -13.54 -4.87
CA PRO A 16 9.17 -12.30 -4.36
C PRO A 16 8.82 -12.10 -2.89
N GLN A 17 9.80 -11.68 -2.08
CA GLN A 17 9.59 -11.36 -0.67
C GLN A 17 8.81 -10.05 -0.49
N TRP A 18 9.02 -9.10 -1.41
CA TRP A 18 8.31 -7.83 -1.45
C TRP A 18 8.42 -7.19 -2.84
N TRP A 19 7.71 -6.09 -3.05
CA TRP A 19 7.65 -5.37 -4.30
C TRP A 19 7.87 -3.88 -4.09
N PHE A 20 8.43 -3.17 -5.07
CA PHE A 20 8.46 -1.71 -5.06
C PHE A 20 8.23 -1.17 -6.46
N ASN A 21 7.23 -0.29 -6.61
CA ASN A 21 6.80 0.22 -7.92
C ASN A 21 6.56 -0.90 -8.95
N GLY A 22 6.00 -2.03 -8.50
CA GLY A 22 5.73 -3.22 -9.32
C GLY A 22 6.95 -4.06 -9.68
N VAL A 23 8.13 -3.73 -9.16
CA VAL A 23 9.36 -4.51 -9.36
C VAL A 23 9.53 -5.53 -8.24
N PRO A 24 9.69 -6.83 -8.54
CA PRO A 24 9.86 -7.85 -7.51
C PRO A 24 11.22 -7.73 -6.83
N ARG A 25 11.26 -8.11 -5.54
CA ARG A 25 12.46 -8.15 -4.70
C ARG A 25 12.54 -9.49 -3.99
N TYR A 26 13.71 -10.12 -4.04
CA TYR A 26 13.95 -11.47 -3.52
C TYR A 26 14.84 -11.49 -2.28
N ASN A 27 15.36 -10.33 -1.89
CA ASN A 27 16.11 -10.12 -0.66
C ASN A 27 15.20 -9.61 0.48
N PRO A 28 15.63 -9.75 1.74
CA PRO A 28 14.96 -9.09 2.86
C PRO A 28 14.82 -7.58 2.61
N PHE A 29 13.74 -6.99 3.11
CA PHE A 29 13.48 -5.56 2.96
C PHE A 29 14.61 -4.73 3.58
N SER A 30 14.96 -3.65 2.89
CA SER A 30 15.88 -2.63 3.35
C SER A 30 15.37 -1.27 2.94
N PRO A 31 15.36 -0.26 3.84
CA PRO A 31 14.94 1.09 3.49
C PRO A 31 15.80 1.72 2.38
N LEU A 32 17.04 1.25 2.23
CA LEU A 32 17.99 1.70 1.21
C LEU A 32 17.68 1.18 -0.21
N ASP A 33 16.81 0.18 -0.33
CA ASP A 33 16.47 -0.47 -1.62
C ASP A 33 15.30 0.21 -2.36
N LEU A 34 14.71 1.27 -1.77
CA LEU A 34 13.58 2.01 -2.32
C LEU A 34 14.05 3.15 -3.21
N SER A 35 14.46 4.26 -2.62
CA SER A 35 14.99 5.42 -3.34
C SER A 35 16.16 6.05 -2.60
N VAL A 36 16.85 6.98 -3.27
CA VAL A 36 18.11 7.56 -2.80
C VAL A 36 17.94 8.66 -1.75
N ARG A 37 16.72 9.19 -1.54
CA ARG A 37 16.47 10.34 -0.64
C ARG A 37 15.14 10.30 0.13
N PRO A 38 14.51 9.16 0.46
CA PRO A 38 13.28 9.21 1.21
C PRO A 38 13.58 9.54 2.68
N ARG A 39 12.75 10.39 3.29
CA ARG A 39 12.86 10.71 4.72
C ARG A 39 12.14 9.72 5.62
N GLU A 40 11.13 9.07 5.06
CA GLU A 40 10.31 8.07 5.72
C GLU A 40 10.10 6.97 4.69
N VAL A 41 10.18 5.72 5.11
CA VAL A 41 9.88 4.58 4.26
C VAL A 41 9.26 3.46 5.09
N GLY A 42 8.60 2.53 4.42
CA GLY A 42 8.07 1.37 5.10
C GLY A 42 7.90 0.16 4.20
N LEU A 43 7.60 -0.95 4.84
CA LEU A 43 7.11 -2.17 4.23
C LEU A 43 5.66 -2.36 4.67
N ALA A 44 4.72 -2.35 3.74
CA ALA A 44 3.31 -2.54 4.04
C ALA A 44 2.79 -3.84 3.42
N LEU A 45 1.90 -4.54 4.13
CA LEU A 45 1.09 -5.62 3.57
C LEU A 45 -0.14 -5.00 2.91
N VAL A 46 -0.37 -5.32 1.64
CA VAL A 46 -1.56 -4.91 0.89
C VAL A 46 -2.28 -6.13 0.32
N ARG A 47 -3.56 -5.96 -0.01
CA ARG A 47 -4.39 -6.97 -0.67
C ARG A 47 -4.97 -6.44 -1.96
N CYS A 48 -4.85 -7.20 -3.04
CA CYS A 48 -5.53 -6.90 -4.29
C CYS A 48 -7.06 -6.89 -4.09
N GLN A 49 -7.73 -5.83 -4.53
CA GLN A 49 -9.19 -5.73 -4.41
C GLN A 49 -9.96 -6.68 -5.34
N ASP A 50 -9.32 -7.22 -6.38
CA ASP A 50 -9.93 -8.14 -7.35
C ASP A 50 -9.85 -9.60 -6.88
N CYS A 51 -8.63 -10.13 -6.76
CA CYS A 51 -8.42 -11.55 -6.46
C CYS A 51 -8.14 -11.86 -4.98
N GLY A 52 -7.95 -10.82 -4.14
CA GLY A 52 -7.67 -10.99 -2.72
C GLY A 52 -6.25 -11.45 -2.37
N THR A 53 -5.36 -11.61 -3.34
CA THR A 53 -3.96 -11.97 -3.07
C THR A 53 -3.26 -10.86 -2.29
N GLU A 54 -2.41 -11.26 -1.35
CA GLU A 54 -1.66 -10.36 -0.48
C GLU A 54 -0.20 -10.27 -0.90
N PHE A 55 0.39 -9.08 -0.75
CA PHE A 55 1.79 -8.83 -1.07
C PHE A 55 2.37 -7.81 -0.10
N SER A 56 3.65 -7.98 0.23
CA SER A 56 4.43 -6.94 0.87
C SER A 56 4.92 -5.93 -0.17
N ILE A 57 4.72 -4.65 0.09
CA ILE A 57 5.15 -3.56 -0.79
C ILE A 57 6.02 -2.56 -0.01
N GLY A 58 7.09 -2.10 -0.65
CA GLY A 58 7.85 -0.95 -0.22
C GLY A 58 7.06 0.32 -0.48
N ILE A 59 7.05 1.23 0.49
CA ILE A 59 6.33 2.50 0.42
C ILE A 59 7.25 3.65 0.81
N GLU A 60 7.07 4.78 0.14
CA GLU A 60 7.76 6.04 0.42
C GLU A 60 6.82 7.22 0.14
N PRO A 61 7.06 8.40 0.74
CA PRO A 61 6.29 9.60 0.44
C PRO A 61 6.25 9.87 -1.06
N THR A 62 5.07 10.12 -1.59
CA THR A 62 4.97 10.62 -2.97
C THR A 62 5.59 12.01 -3.04
N LEU A 63 6.21 12.35 -4.17
CA LEU A 63 6.94 13.62 -4.36
C LEU A 63 6.11 14.89 -4.09
N PHE A 64 4.79 14.78 -4.04
CA PHE A 64 3.85 15.87 -3.84
C PHE A 64 2.98 15.71 -2.58
N ALA A 65 3.24 14.70 -1.75
CA ALA A 65 2.54 14.57 -0.48
C ALA A 65 3.00 15.67 0.48
N GLU A 66 2.04 16.41 1.04
CA GLU A 66 2.29 17.32 2.15
C GLU A 66 2.21 16.55 3.48
N GLY A 67 3.20 16.75 4.35
CA GLY A 67 3.24 16.13 5.69
C GLY A 67 3.93 14.77 5.75
N SER A 68 3.88 14.14 6.92
CA SER A 68 4.44 12.80 7.15
C SER A 68 3.61 11.75 6.42
N MET A 69 4.27 10.79 5.77
CA MET A 69 3.64 9.60 5.22
C MET A 69 3.05 8.75 6.34
N PHE A 70 3.71 8.66 7.50
CA PHE A 70 3.18 7.90 8.63
C PHE A 70 1.90 8.52 9.19
N ASP A 71 1.82 9.85 9.26
CA ASP A 71 0.56 10.52 9.60
C ASP A 71 -0.53 10.23 8.57
N GLN A 72 -0.20 10.23 7.27
CA GLN A 72 -1.18 9.89 6.22
C GLN A 72 -1.66 8.44 6.31
N ILE A 73 -0.79 7.50 6.68
CA ILE A 73 -1.17 6.11 6.95
C ILE A 73 -2.07 6.04 8.17
N ALA A 74 -1.73 6.73 9.26
CA ALA A 74 -2.54 6.79 10.48
C ALA A 74 -3.91 7.44 10.25
N LEU A 75 -3.98 8.40 9.32
CA LEU A 75 -5.21 9.12 8.94
C LEU A 75 -6.00 8.45 7.81
N ASP A 76 -5.67 7.22 7.40
CA ASP A 76 -6.36 6.47 6.33
C ASP A 76 -6.37 7.17 4.96
N HIS A 77 -5.34 7.98 4.69
CA HIS A 77 -5.13 8.63 3.39
C HIS A 77 -4.21 7.82 2.47
N PHE A 78 -3.68 6.71 2.95
CA PHE A 78 -2.82 5.84 2.15
C PHE A 78 -3.66 4.93 1.25
N ASN A 79 -3.65 5.20 -0.05
CA ASN A 79 -4.13 4.29 -1.09
C ASN A 79 -2.93 3.84 -1.90
N TYR A 80 -2.75 2.53 -2.05
CA TYR A 80 -1.81 2.00 -3.02
C TYR A 80 -2.56 1.70 -4.31
N ASP A 81 -2.25 2.46 -5.36
CA ASP A 81 -3.03 2.49 -6.60
C ASP A 81 -3.04 1.12 -7.30
N ASP A 82 -1.94 0.72 -7.94
CA ASP A 82 -1.93 -0.51 -8.73
C ASP A 82 -1.15 -1.62 -8.00
N PRO A 83 -1.74 -2.78 -7.66
CA PRO A 83 -0.97 -3.92 -7.19
C PRO A 83 0.06 -4.36 -8.25
N PRO A 84 1.15 -5.04 -7.84
CA PRO A 84 2.09 -5.64 -8.79
C PRO A 84 1.37 -6.60 -9.75
N ARG A 85 1.89 -6.78 -10.96
CA ARG A 85 1.38 -7.80 -11.88
C ARG A 85 1.59 -9.19 -11.28
N HIS A 86 0.51 -9.93 -11.10
CA HIS A 86 0.54 -11.25 -10.47
C HIS A 86 -0.55 -12.17 -11.05
N ALA A 87 -0.37 -13.47 -10.85
CA ALA A 87 -1.41 -14.46 -11.09
C ALA A 87 -2.38 -14.50 -9.89
N SER A 88 -3.67 -14.63 -10.17
CA SER A 88 -4.70 -14.92 -9.18
C SER A 88 -4.44 -16.28 -8.50
N PRO A 89 -5.03 -16.55 -7.32
CA PRO A 89 -4.84 -17.82 -6.61
C PRO A 89 -5.23 -19.07 -7.42
N ASP A 90 -6.09 -18.92 -8.42
CA ASP A 90 -6.52 -19.98 -9.35
C ASP A 90 -5.59 -20.13 -10.58
N GLY A 91 -4.50 -19.37 -10.63
CA GLY A 91 -3.53 -19.35 -11.74
C GLY A 91 -3.96 -18.53 -12.95
N SER A 92 -5.13 -17.87 -12.92
CA SER A 92 -5.54 -16.95 -13.96
C SER A 92 -4.80 -15.61 -13.88
N ARG A 93 -4.75 -14.84 -14.97
CA ARG A 93 -4.20 -13.49 -14.93
C ARG A 93 -5.17 -12.58 -14.15
N CYS A 94 -4.70 -12.02 -13.03
CA CYS A 94 -5.48 -11.08 -12.25
C CYS A 94 -5.72 -9.79 -13.06
N ALA A 95 -6.94 -9.23 -13.00
CA ALA A 95 -7.23 -7.94 -13.61
C ALA A 95 -6.58 -6.77 -12.83
N GLY A 96 -5.90 -7.09 -11.71
CA GLY A 96 -5.27 -6.20 -10.74
C GLY A 96 -4.43 -5.06 -11.30
N GLU A 97 -3.94 -5.13 -12.55
CA GLU A 97 -3.33 -4.00 -13.27
C GLU A 97 -4.24 -2.77 -13.45
N THR A 98 -5.53 -2.91 -13.17
CA THR A 98 -6.58 -1.89 -13.35
C THR A 98 -7.38 -1.60 -12.08
N MET A 99 -7.01 -2.22 -10.95
CA MET A 99 -7.75 -2.19 -9.69
C MET A 99 -6.86 -1.74 -8.54
N GLY A 100 -7.48 -1.23 -7.46
CA GLY A 100 -6.80 -0.82 -6.23
C GLY A 100 -6.14 -1.97 -5.46
N ALA A 101 -5.15 -1.66 -4.62
CA ALA A 101 -4.78 -2.50 -3.49
C ALA A 101 -5.17 -1.85 -2.16
N THR A 102 -5.77 -2.63 -1.27
CA THR A 102 -6.16 -2.18 0.06
C THR A 102 -5.02 -2.43 1.05
N PRO A 103 -4.52 -1.41 1.76
CA PRO A 103 -3.55 -1.61 2.84
C PRO A 103 -4.15 -2.41 4.00
N ILE A 104 -3.37 -3.34 4.54
CA ILE A 104 -3.75 -4.19 5.68
C ILE A 104 -2.95 -3.80 6.92
N CYS A 105 -1.63 -3.67 6.78
CA CYS A 105 -0.71 -3.56 7.91
C CYS A 105 0.57 -2.85 7.48
N LEU A 106 1.14 -2.02 8.36
CA LEU A 106 2.51 -1.55 8.23
C LEU A 106 3.43 -2.54 8.96
N LEU A 107 4.19 -3.31 8.21
CA LEU A 107 5.08 -4.37 8.73
C LEU A 107 6.39 -3.79 9.26
N GLU A 108 6.93 -2.80 8.56
CA GLU A 108 8.13 -2.10 8.98
C GLU A 108 8.00 -0.60 8.72
N ALA A 109 8.41 0.22 9.69
CA ALA A 109 8.45 1.67 9.57
C ALA A 109 9.87 2.18 9.84
N TRP A 110 10.38 3.03 8.96
CA TRP A 110 11.76 3.54 9.02
C TRP A 110 11.78 5.03 8.76
N GLN A 111 12.55 5.76 9.56
CA GLN A 111 12.72 7.20 9.41
C GLN A 111 14.21 7.53 9.29
N TRP A 112 14.54 8.40 8.35
CA TRP A 112 15.89 8.92 8.20
C TRP A 112 16.20 9.88 9.36
N GLU A 113 17.21 9.53 10.15
CA GLU A 113 17.69 10.38 11.23
C GLU A 113 18.99 11.06 10.81
N SER A 114 18.97 12.40 10.70
CA SER A 114 20.12 13.17 10.22
C SER A 114 21.35 13.06 11.12
N GLU A 115 21.16 12.88 12.44
CA GLU A 115 22.25 12.71 13.40
C GLU A 115 22.93 11.35 13.26
N ALA A 116 22.15 10.29 13.05
CA ALA A 116 22.65 8.95 12.81
C ALA A 116 23.19 8.78 11.37
N MET A 117 22.79 9.65 10.44
CA MET A 117 23.01 9.49 9.00
C MET A 117 22.54 8.13 8.49
N ASP A 118 21.44 7.62 9.04
CA ASP A 118 20.91 6.31 8.75
C ASP A 118 19.39 6.25 8.96
N PHE A 119 18.78 5.18 8.49
CA PHE A 119 17.40 4.84 8.81
C PHE A 119 17.30 4.17 10.18
N VAL A 120 16.46 4.72 11.03
CA VAL A 120 16.12 4.15 12.34
C VAL A 120 14.71 3.59 12.28
N ARG A 121 14.57 2.33 12.72
CA ARG A 121 13.28 1.63 12.77
C ARG A 121 12.38 2.25 13.83
N GLN A 122 11.11 2.46 13.47
CA GLN A 122 10.07 3.08 14.30
C GLN A 122 8.97 2.05 14.62
N PRO A 123 9.26 1.04 15.46
CA PRO A 123 8.34 -0.09 15.70
C PRO A 123 6.99 0.32 16.30
N GLN A 124 6.91 1.47 16.94
CA GLN A 124 5.67 2.03 17.48
C GLN A 124 4.64 2.43 16.40
N LEU A 125 5.07 2.56 15.14
CA LEU A 125 4.21 2.87 14.00
C LEU A 125 3.74 1.61 13.25
N GLU A 126 4.30 0.44 13.58
CA GLU A 126 3.99 -0.83 12.93
C GLU A 126 2.70 -1.44 13.48
N GLY A 127 1.94 -2.09 12.61
CA GLY A 127 0.70 -2.76 12.98
C GLY A 127 -0.43 -2.59 11.97
N PRO A 128 -1.63 -3.09 12.31
CA PRO A 128 -2.79 -3.04 11.43
C PRO A 128 -3.14 -1.60 11.03
N ILE A 129 -3.41 -1.42 9.74
CA ILE A 129 -3.95 -0.17 9.21
C ILE A 129 -5.46 -0.26 9.34
N VAL A 130 -6.01 0.49 10.31
CA VAL A 130 -7.46 0.51 10.56
C VAL A 130 -8.11 1.46 9.58
N ILE A 131 -8.75 0.89 8.55
CA ILE A 131 -9.60 1.64 7.63
C ILE A 131 -10.95 1.85 8.33
N PRO A 132 -11.34 3.08 8.71
CA PRO A 132 -12.60 3.27 9.42
C PRO A 132 -13.79 2.94 8.50
N GLU A 133 -14.87 2.40 9.09
CA GLU A 133 -16.04 1.85 8.38
C GLU A 133 -16.71 2.80 7.38
N TYR A 134 -16.49 4.12 7.48
CA TYR A 134 -17.09 5.12 6.60
C TYR A 134 -16.65 5.01 5.13
N ARG A 135 -15.53 4.33 4.80
CA ARG A 135 -15.13 4.07 3.40
C ARG A 135 -15.93 2.96 2.73
N VAL A 136 -16.47 2.00 3.47
CA VAL A 136 -17.24 0.87 2.91
C VAL A 136 -18.51 1.38 2.22
N HIS A 137 -19.15 2.42 2.79
CA HIS A 137 -20.36 3.00 2.23
C HIS A 137 -20.14 3.81 0.94
N ARG A 138 -18.97 4.43 0.75
CA ARG A 138 -18.67 5.20 -0.48
C ARG A 138 -18.36 4.29 -1.67
N TRP A 139 -17.75 3.13 -1.43
CA TRP A 139 -17.47 2.15 -2.47
C TRP A 139 -18.74 1.39 -2.89
N LEU A 140 -19.58 0.96 -1.94
CA LEU A 140 -20.87 0.34 -2.25
C LEU A 140 -21.82 1.30 -3.00
N ALA A 141 -21.79 2.60 -2.69
CA ALA A 141 -22.56 3.61 -3.43
C ALA A 141 -22.05 3.86 -4.86
N ALA A 142 -20.74 3.68 -5.10
CA ALA A 142 -20.15 3.84 -6.43
C ALA A 142 -20.38 2.63 -7.35
N VAL A 143 -20.43 1.41 -6.77
CA VAL A 143 -20.62 0.16 -7.53
C VAL A 143 -22.10 -0.21 -7.68
N GLY A 144 -23.00 0.38 -6.88
CA GLY A 144 -24.43 0.12 -7.03
C GLY A 144 -25.33 1.16 -6.36
N SER A 145 -25.56 2.31 -7.01
CA SER A 145 -26.89 2.96 -7.04
C SER A 145 -26.80 4.31 -7.74
N ALA A 146 -27.53 4.43 -8.85
CA ALA A 146 -28.00 5.71 -9.36
C ALA A 146 -29.06 6.28 -8.39
N SER A 147 -28.64 6.81 -7.23
CA SER A 147 -29.42 7.68 -6.35
C SER A 147 -28.53 8.25 -5.25
N ARG A 148 -28.35 9.58 -5.24
CA ARG A 148 -27.62 10.31 -4.20
C ARG A 148 -28.33 10.18 -2.85
N PRO A 149 -27.66 9.81 -1.74
CA PRO A 149 -28.15 10.12 -0.42
C PRO A 149 -27.74 11.54 -0.02
N SER A 150 -28.69 12.30 0.50
CA SER A 150 -28.51 13.58 1.18
C SER A 150 -27.77 13.38 2.51
N ILE A 151 -26.71 14.16 2.73
CA ILE A 151 -25.95 14.19 3.98
C ILE A 151 -26.60 15.23 4.90
N GLU A 152 -27.12 14.82 6.05
CA GLU A 152 -27.40 15.71 7.17
C GLU A 152 -26.17 15.76 8.09
N VAL A 153 -25.66 16.98 8.30
CA VAL A 153 -24.57 17.26 9.23
C VAL A 153 -25.18 17.51 10.61
N VAL A 154 -24.96 16.60 11.55
CA VAL A 154 -25.28 16.83 12.97
C VAL A 154 -24.09 17.58 13.58
N GLY A 155 -24.34 18.82 14.02
CA GLY A 155 -23.36 19.65 14.73
C GLY A 155 -23.13 19.17 16.18
N PRO A 156 -22.02 19.55 16.81
CA PRO A 156 -21.71 19.13 18.18
C PRO A 156 -22.66 19.82 19.17
N ASP A 157 -23.28 19.01 20.03
CA ASP A 157 -24.10 19.47 21.15
C ASP A 157 -23.26 20.22 22.21
N ASN A 158 -23.95 21.18 22.81
CA ASN A 158 -23.53 22.27 23.70
C ASN A 158 -22.85 21.85 25.01
#